data_AF-A0A927YKG8-F1
#
_entry.id   AF-A0A927YKG8-F1
#
_cell.length_a   1.000
_cell.length_b   1.000
_cell.length_c   1.000
_cell.angle_alpha   90.00
_cell.angle_beta   90.00
_cell.angle_gamma   90.00
#
_symmetry.space_group_name_H-M   'P 1'
#
loop_
_entity.id
_entity.type
_entity.pdbx_description
1 polymer ?
#
loop_
_entity_poly.entity_id
_entity_poly.type
_entity_poly.pdbx_seq_one_letter_code
_entity_poly.pdbx_strand_id
1 'polypeptide(L)' 'MFIFEFKVNKNTQEALKPIEDNRYLIPYSADSRDKWIIGANFLTETRNISEWEYKCV' A
#
# COMPACT_ATOMS: atom_id res chain seq x y z
N MET A 1 -0.54 -11.99 -4.75
CA MET A 1 0.67 -11.13 -4.80
C MET A 1 0.53 -10.05 -3.74
N PHE A 2 1.60 -9.71 -3.04
CA PHE A 2 1.57 -8.67 -2.01
C PHE A 2 2.38 -7.46 -2.46
N ILE A 3 1.78 -6.28 -2.40
CA ILE A 3 2.41 -5.01 -2.77
C ILE A 3 2.37 -4.13 -1.52
N PHE A 4 3.54 -3.71 -1.08
CA PHE A 4 3.68 -2.85 0.10
C PHE A 4 4.04 -1.44 -0.33
N GLU A 5 3.27 -0.47 0.13
CA GLU A 5 3.58 0.95 0.00
C GLU A 5 3.77 1.56 1.39
N PHE A 6 4.95 2.12 1.62
CA PHE A 6 5.28 2.78 2.87
C PHE A 6 5.20 4.29 2.70
N LYS A 7 4.55 4.96 3.65
CA LYS A 7 4.62 6.41 3.81
C LYS A 7 5.28 6.73 5.14
N VAL A 8 5.98 7.85 5.20
CA VAL A 8 6.68 8.31 6.41
C VAL A 8 5.89 9.46 7.00
N ASN A 9 5.50 9.35 8.28
CA ASN A 9 4.76 10.35 9.04
C ASN A 9 3.50 10.87 8.33
N LYS A 10 2.71 9.97 7.72
CA LYS A 10 1.45 10.31 7.03
C LYS A 10 0.31 9.36 7.40
N ASN A 11 -0.92 9.83 7.31
CA ASN A 11 -2.10 8.98 7.56
C ASN A 11 -2.24 7.88 6.50
N THR A 12 -2.49 6.62 6.90
CA THR A 12 -2.74 5.49 6.00
C THR A 12 -3.91 5.69 5.05
N GLN A 13 -4.92 6.48 5.43
CA GLN A 13 -6.05 6.80 4.55
C GLN A 13 -5.65 7.64 3.33
N GLU A 14 -4.62 8.49 3.45
CA GLU A 14 -4.07 9.21 2.30
C GLU A 14 -3.19 8.31 1.42
N ALA A 15 -2.69 7.20 1.97
CA ALA A 15 -1.84 6.26 1.25
C ALA A 15 -2.62 5.33 0.32
N LEU A 16 -3.90 5.03 0.61
CA LEU A 16 -4.73 4.17 -0.25
C LEU A 16 -5.36 4.91 -1.45
N LYS A 17 -5.50 6.24 -1.39
CA LYS A 17 -6.09 7.05 -2.48
C LYS A 17 -5.36 6.95 -3.82
N PRO A 18 -4.02 6.87 -3.91
CA PRO A 18 -3.32 6.86 -5.19
C PRO A 18 -3.14 5.48 -5.82
N ILE A 19 -3.50 4.37 -5.16
CA ILE A 19 -3.10 3.03 -5.64
C ILE A 19 -3.95 2.57 -6.84
N GLU A 20 -5.17 3.11 -6.99
CA GLU A 20 -5.95 2.89 -8.21
C GLU A 20 -5.37 3.63 -9.44
N ASP A 21 -4.73 4.79 -9.23
CA ASP A 21 -4.13 5.59 -10.30
C ASP A 21 -2.73 5.12 -10.69
N ASN A 22 -2.04 4.45 -9.78
CA ASN A 22 -0.67 4.04 -9.98
C ASN A 22 -0.62 2.73 -10.78
N ARG A 23 -0.23 2.86 -12.04
CA ARG A 23 -0.13 1.84 -13.10
C ARG A 23 0.77 0.62 -12.78
N TYR A 24 1.21 0.44 -11.54
CA TYR A 24 2.04 -0.68 -11.10
C TYR A 24 1.37 -2.05 -11.28
N LEU A 25 0.03 -2.09 -11.30
CA LEU A 25 -0.72 -3.34 -11.52
C LEU A 25 -0.84 -3.73 -13.00
N ILE A 26 -0.55 -2.82 -13.94
CA ILE A 26 -0.71 -3.08 -15.39
C ILE A 26 0.12 -4.28 -15.86
N PRO A 27 1.41 -4.42 -15.50
CA PRO A 27 2.22 -5.58 -15.91
C PRO A 27 1.72 -6.91 -15.32
N TYR A 28 0.94 -6.86 -14.24
CA TYR A 28 0.43 -8.03 -13.53
C TYR A 28 -1.08 -8.25 -13.76
N SER A 29 -1.68 -7.51 -14.70
CA SER A 29 -3.10 -7.60 -15.01
C SER A 29 -3.53 -8.99 -15.49
N ALA A 30 -2.64 -9.69 -16.20
CA ALA A 30 -2.86 -11.07 -16.67
C ALA A 30 -2.65 -12.15 -15.58
N ASP A 31 -2.15 -11.77 -14.40
CA ASP A 31 -1.98 -12.69 -13.28
C ASP A 31 -3.31 -12.91 -12.57
N SER A 32 -3.71 -14.18 -12.44
CA SER A 32 -4.97 -14.63 -11.83
C SER A 32 -4.96 -14.68 -10.32
N ARG A 33 -3.81 -14.42 -9.67
CA ARG A 33 -3.71 -14.41 -8.21
C ARG A 33 -4.24 -13.11 -7.63
N ASP A 34 -4.95 -13.19 -6.51
CA ASP A 34 -5.41 -12.03 -5.74
C ASP A 34 -4.25 -11.08 -5.43
N LYS A 35 -4.45 -9.79 -5.65
CA LYS A 35 -3.45 -8.76 -5.39
C LYS A 35 -3.83 -8.05 -4.11
N TRP A 36 -2.98 -8.22 -3.11
CA TRP A 36 -3.11 -7.60 -1.80
C TRP A 36 -2.19 -6.40 -1.76
N ILE A 37 -2.78 -5.24 -1.53
CA ILE A 37 -2.10 -3.97 -1.46
C ILE A 37 -2.13 -3.54 -0.01
N ILE A 38 -0.96 -3.25 0.55
CA ILE A 38 -0.79 -2.90 1.96
C ILE A 38 -0.16 -1.51 2.02
N GLY A 39 -0.89 -0.55 2.58
CA GLY A 39 -0.38 0.76 2.92
C GLY A 39 0.02 0.78 4.38
N ALA A 40 1.26 1.16 4.69
CA ALA A 40 1.74 1.26 6.06
C ALA A 40 2.39 2.62 6.34
N ASN A 41 2.13 3.18 7.52
CA ASN A 41 2.76 4.42 7.97
C ASN A 41 3.92 4.14 8.93
N PHE A 42 5.10 4.59 8.54
CA PHE A 42 6.30 4.57 9.35
C PHE A 42 6.48 5.89 10.10
N LEU A 43 6.52 5.82 11.44
CA LEU A 43 6.84 6.97 12.28
C LEU A 43 8.34 7.07 12.49
N THR A 44 8.93 8.23 12.17
CA THR A 44 10.35 8.46 12.39
C THR A 44 10.71 8.60 13.87
N GLU A 45 9.77 9.09 14.68
CA GLU A 45 9.95 9.32 16.12
C GLU A 45 10.14 7.99 16.87
N THR A 46 9.22 7.06 16.68
CA THR A 46 9.25 5.74 17.32
C THR A 46 10.01 4.69 16.50
N ARG A 47 10.41 5.05 15.26
CA ARG A 47 11.04 4.16 14.27
C ARG A 47 10.24 2.88 14.04
N ASN A 48 8.92 3.00 14.03
CA ASN A 48 8.02 1.86 13.98
C ASN A 48 6.81 2.14 13.09
N ILE A 49 6.11 1.09 12.70
CA ILE A 49 4.84 1.19 11.99
C ILE A 49 3.77 1.58 13.01
N SER A 50 3.07 2.68 12.76
CA SER A 50 1.99 3.13 13.63
C SER A 50 0.63 2.58 13.22
N GLU A 51 0.40 2.49 11.92
CA GLU A 51 -0.85 2.06 11.33
C GLU A 51 -0.60 1.41 9.97
N TRP A 52 -1.49 0.50 9.59
CA TRP A 52 -1.48 -0.16 8.30
C TRP A 52 -2.90 -0.49 7.87
N GLU A 53 -3.15 -0.43 6.57
CA GLU A 53 -4.41 -0.80 5.94
C GLU A 53 -4.14 -1.67 4.72
N TYR A 54 -5.13 -2.47 4.31
CA TYR A 54 -4.98 -3.35 3.15
C TYR A 54 -6.22 -3.35 2.26
N LYS A 55 -6.00 -3.62 0.98
CA LYS A 55 -7.04 -3.79 -0.04
C LYS A 55 -6.73 -5.00 -0.92
N CYS A 56 -7.74 -5.80 -1.21
CA CYS A 56 -7.67 -6.86 -2.21
C CYS A 56 -8.21 -6.31 -3.55
N VAL A 57 -7.50 -6.59 -4.64
CA VAL A 57 -7.82 -6.22 -6.04
C VAL A 57 -7.49 -7.34 -7.00
#